data_AF-A0A7V1ALA1-F1
#
_entry.id   AF-A0A7V1ALA1-F1
#
_cell.length_a   1.000
_cell.length_b   1.000
_cell.length_c   1.000
_cell.angle_alpha   90.00
_cell.angle_beta   90.00
_cell.angle_gamma   90.00
#
_symmetry.space_group_name_H-M   'P 1'
#
loop_
_entity.id
_entity.type
_entity.pdbx_description
1 polymer ?
#
loop_
_entity_poly.entity_id
_entity_poly.type
_entity_poly.pdbx_seq_one_letter_code
_entity_poly.pdbx_strand_id
1 'polypeptide(L)'
;MPGYTFELTIMDGNPDSMRMIIYNPDGSIYFDSGLLPLSSGDFNISNDITLQYQLITSVNPTISGSVTPDCSAGCLYDDGTLATLSANENTGYSFSDWAGCDSPANNICTMTMDADKSVTANFQTCPQPVRIAGATPVYYSSLQAAYDAAVDGNTIQTQALSFTEDLNINIDKSVTLEGGYDCNYTTVTGNTILNGNMTVSDGIITTGNFVLGN
;
A
#
# COMPACT_ATOMS: atom_id res chain seq x y z
N MET A 1 45.38 -17.20 9.44
CA MET A 1 45.95 -18.49 9.92
C MET A 1 45.62 -19.52 8.86
N PRO A 2 46.58 -20.29 8.34
CA PRO A 2 46.24 -21.33 7.37
C PRO A 2 45.38 -22.37 8.10
N GLY A 3 44.16 -22.58 7.61
CA GLY A 3 43.17 -23.44 8.24
C GLY A 3 43.36 -24.89 7.82
N TYR A 4 42.87 -25.82 8.66
CA TYR A 4 42.70 -27.21 8.24
C TYR A 4 41.83 -27.26 6.99
N THR A 5 42.18 -28.11 6.03
CA THR A 5 41.32 -28.45 4.89
C THR A 5 40.81 -29.87 5.07
N PHE A 6 39.72 -30.24 4.40
CA PHE A 6 39.25 -31.62 4.39
C PHE A 6 38.86 -32.06 2.99
N GLU A 7 38.99 -33.37 2.75
CA GLU A 7 38.55 -34.05 1.54
C GLU A 7 37.49 -35.09 1.92
N LEU A 8 36.40 -35.14 1.15
CA LEU A 8 35.35 -36.13 1.29
C LEU A 8 35.33 -36.99 0.02
N THR A 9 35.56 -38.29 0.16
CA THR A 9 35.45 -39.25 -0.94
C THR A 9 34.26 -40.16 -0.71
N ILE A 10 33.35 -40.18 -1.69
CA ILE A 10 32.25 -41.16 -1.76
C ILE A 10 32.67 -42.23 -2.77
N MET A 11 32.63 -43.49 -2.35
CA MET A 11 32.86 -44.63 -3.23
C MET A 11 31.58 -45.42 -3.36
N ASP A 12 31.04 -45.39 -4.57
CA ASP A 12 29.90 -46.18 -5.00
C ASP A 12 30.34 -47.65 -5.18
N GLY A 13 29.73 -48.56 -4.41
CA GLY A 13 30.15 -49.95 -4.28
C GLY A 13 29.18 -50.79 -3.45
N ASN A 14 29.46 -52.08 -3.22
CA ASN A 14 28.66 -52.90 -2.30
C ASN A 14 29.55 -53.38 -1.13
N PRO A 15 29.48 -52.74 0.06
CA PRO A 15 28.62 -51.60 0.41
C PRO A 15 29.18 -50.26 -0.11
N ASP A 16 28.28 -49.29 -0.33
CA ASP A 16 28.66 -47.90 -0.57
C ASP A 16 29.47 -47.41 0.63
N SER A 17 30.46 -46.54 0.44
CA SER A 17 31.29 -46.09 1.56
C SER A 17 31.76 -44.65 1.44
N MET A 18 32.04 -44.04 2.59
CA MET A 18 32.54 -42.68 2.71
C MET A 18 33.89 -42.67 3.45
N ARG A 19 34.75 -41.74 3.05
CA ARG A 19 35.99 -41.40 3.77
C ARG A 19 36.11 -39.89 3.92
N MET A 20 36.36 -39.44 5.14
CA MET A 20 36.69 -38.05 5.46
C MET A 20 38.15 -37.98 5.91
N ILE A 21 38.92 -37.11 5.24
CA ILE A 21 40.32 -36.84 5.58
C ILE A 21 40.44 -35.36 5.94
N ILE A 22 41.05 -35.05 7.08
CA ILE A 22 41.36 -33.68 7.50
C ILE A 22 42.88 -33.51 7.40
N TYR A 23 43.32 -32.43 6.76
CA TYR A 23 44.72 -32.08 6.57
C TYR A 23 45.11 -30.93 7.47
N ASN A 24 46.29 -31.04 8.07
CA ASN A 24 46.99 -29.93 8.70
C ASN A 24 47.30 -28.84 7.65
N PRO A 25 47.59 -27.59 8.10
CA PRO A 25 48.01 -26.50 7.22
C PRO A 25 49.25 -26.77 6.36
N ASP A 26 50.09 -27.74 6.75
CA ASP A 26 51.29 -28.17 6.02
C ASP A 26 51.01 -29.28 4.99
N GLY A 27 49.75 -29.69 4.84
CA GLY A 27 49.31 -30.75 3.94
C GLY A 27 49.45 -32.17 4.49
N SER A 28 49.93 -32.36 5.73
CA SER A 28 49.94 -33.67 6.37
C SER A 28 48.54 -34.10 6.85
N ILE A 29 48.26 -35.40 6.89
CA ILE A 29 46.97 -35.91 7.38
C ILE A 29 46.90 -35.73 8.90
N TYR A 30 45.91 -34.98 9.35
CA TYR A 30 45.55 -34.82 10.76
C TYR A 30 44.60 -35.92 11.23
N PHE A 31 43.60 -36.25 10.39
CA PHE A 31 42.58 -37.25 10.68
C PHE A 31 42.17 -37.97 9.39
N ASP A 32 41.85 -39.25 9.50
CA ASP A 32 41.30 -40.06 8.41
C ASP A 32 40.29 -41.03 9.02
N SER A 33 39.03 -40.93 8.61
CA SER A 33 37.95 -41.80 9.11
C SER A 33 38.09 -43.25 8.65
N GLY A 34 38.92 -43.52 7.63
CA GLY A 34 38.85 -44.76 6.87
C GLY A 34 37.54 -44.89 6.09
N LEU A 35 37.33 -46.05 5.49
CA LEU A 35 36.11 -46.38 4.76
C LEU A 35 35.03 -46.82 5.73
N LEU A 36 33.97 -46.03 5.83
CA LEU A 36 32.79 -46.37 6.60
C LEU A 36 31.65 -46.73 5.64
N PRO A 37 30.94 -47.86 5.85
CA PRO A 37 29.80 -48.23 5.02
C PRO A 37 28.70 -47.18 5.15
N LEU A 38 28.12 -46.82 4.04
CA LEU A 38 26.94 -45.97 3.94
C LEU A 38 25.69 -46.85 3.87
N SER A 39 24.68 -46.42 4.61
CA SER A 39 23.33 -46.91 4.57
C SER A 39 22.39 -45.77 4.15
N SER A 40 21.19 -46.13 3.72
CA SER A 40 20.17 -45.15 3.35
C SER A 40 19.88 -44.20 4.53
N GLY A 41 20.21 -42.92 4.37
CA GLY A 41 20.01 -41.87 5.39
C GLY A 41 21.29 -41.35 6.04
N ASP A 42 22.45 -41.98 5.80
CA ASP A 42 23.74 -41.53 6.37
C ASP A 42 24.26 -40.23 5.75
N PHE A 43 23.72 -39.85 4.59
CA PHE A 43 24.03 -38.60 3.92
C PHE A 43 22.76 -37.98 3.32
N ASN A 44 22.32 -36.87 3.90
CA ASN A 44 21.22 -36.06 3.35
C ASN A 44 21.82 -34.74 2.84
N ILE A 45 21.86 -34.56 1.51
CA ILE A 45 21.96 -33.21 0.96
C ILE A 45 20.53 -32.67 0.93
N SER A 46 20.13 -31.92 1.96
CA SER A 46 18.94 -31.10 1.85
C SER A 46 19.28 -29.92 0.94
N ASN A 47 18.73 -29.91 -0.28
CA ASN A 47 18.69 -28.70 -1.08
C ASN A 47 17.67 -27.74 -0.45
N ASP A 48 18.05 -27.13 0.68
CA ASP A 48 17.25 -26.10 1.34
C ASP A 48 17.58 -24.73 0.76
N ILE A 49 17.53 -24.64 -0.57
CA ILE A 49 17.66 -23.36 -1.28
C ILE A 49 16.24 -22.89 -1.55
N THR A 50 15.70 -22.12 -0.61
CA THR A 50 14.50 -21.33 -0.86
C THR A 50 14.89 -20.13 -1.70
N LEU A 51 14.44 -20.13 -2.96
CA LEU A 51 14.57 -18.95 -3.81
C LEU A 51 13.50 -17.96 -3.38
N GLN A 52 13.92 -16.75 -3.03
CA GLN A 52 13.02 -15.69 -2.60
C GLN A 52 13.19 -14.46 -3.49
N TYR A 53 12.07 -13.75 -3.69
CA TYR A 53 12.04 -12.51 -4.45
C TYR A 53 11.47 -11.36 -3.64
N GLN A 54 12.00 -10.19 -3.92
CA GLN A 54 11.59 -8.95 -3.30
C GLN A 54 10.43 -8.30 -4.05
N LEU A 55 9.44 -7.83 -3.30
CA LEU A 55 8.39 -6.95 -3.77
C LEU A 55 8.64 -5.51 -3.32
N ILE A 56 8.72 -4.59 -4.28
CA ILE A 56 8.86 -3.16 -4.05
C ILE A 56 7.53 -2.47 -4.37
N THR A 57 7.02 -1.69 -3.42
CA THR A 57 5.76 -0.95 -3.60
C THR A 57 6.03 0.55 -3.68
N SER A 58 5.33 1.23 -4.59
CA SER A 58 5.32 2.70 -4.67
C SER A 58 3.91 3.25 -4.82
N VAL A 59 3.77 4.55 -4.56
CA VAL A 59 2.54 5.32 -4.82
C VAL A 59 2.86 6.51 -5.71
N ASN A 60 1.92 6.88 -6.55
CA ASN A 60 2.03 8.03 -7.42
C ASN A 60 0.70 8.79 -7.47
N PRO A 61 0.65 10.07 -7.06
CA PRO A 61 1.73 10.87 -6.43
C PRO A 61 2.22 10.35 -5.07
N THR A 62 3.38 10.82 -4.59
CA THR A 62 3.98 10.31 -3.33
C THR A 62 3.09 10.49 -2.08
N ILE A 63 2.24 11.51 -2.05
CA ILE A 63 1.38 11.84 -0.90
C ILE A 63 -0.06 11.33 -1.03
N SER A 64 -0.39 10.64 -2.13
CA SER A 64 -1.78 10.37 -2.50
C SER A 64 -2.38 9.15 -1.81
N GLY A 65 -1.58 8.34 -1.14
CA GLY A 65 -2.04 7.13 -0.48
C GLY A 65 -0.91 6.25 0.02
N SER A 66 -1.23 4.97 0.21
CA SER A 66 -0.29 3.91 0.61
C SER A 66 -0.63 2.61 -0.11
N VAL A 67 0.35 1.70 -0.15
CA VAL A 67 0.15 0.31 -0.56
C VAL A 67 0.38 -0.58 0.67
N THR A 68 -0.55 -1.46 0.95
CA THR A 68 -0.45 -2.48 2.01
C THR A 68 -0.34 -3.85 1.36
N PRO A 69 0.88 -4.38 1.21
CA PRO A 69 1.08 -5.78 0.85
C PRO A 69 0.79 -6.71 2.04
N ASP A 70 0.55 -7.99 1.77
CA ASP A 70 0.30 -9.06 2.76
C ASP A 70 1.55 -9.60 3.46
N CYS A 71 2.56 -8.74 3.62
CA CYS A 71 3.82 -8.99 4.33
C CYS A 71 3.97 -8.01 5.50
N SER A 72 4.71 -8.41 6.55
CA SER A 72 4.93 -7.59 7.74
C SER A 72 6.09 -6.61 7.62
N ALA A 73 7.17 -6.97 6.91
CA ALA A 73 8.31 -6.09 6.58
C ALA A 73 9.21 -6.74 5.52
N GLY A 74 9.86 -5.94 4.67
CA GLY A 74 10.89 -6.38 3.69
C GLY A 74 10.35 -7.14 2.46
N CYS A 75 9.16 -7.73 2.57
CA CYS A 75 8.34 -8.31 1.50
C CYS A 75 9.15 -9.22 0.57
N LEU A 76 9.79 -10.21 1.19
CA LEU A 76 10.41 -11.34 0.53
C LEU A 76 9.41 -12.49 0.49
N TYR A 77 9.24 -13.08 -0.68
CA TYR A 77 8.30 -14.18 -0.92
C TYR A 77 9.04 -15.34 -1.55
N ASP A 78 8.69 -16.56 -1.17
CA ASP A 78 9.20 -17.76 -1.84
C ASP A 78 8.71 -17.81 -3.30
N ASP A 79 9.54 -18.34 -4.20
CA ASP A 79 9.23 -18.52 -5.63
C ASP A 79 7.84 -19.15 -5.84
N GLY A 80 7.02 -18.51 -6.68
CA GLY A 80 5.66 -18.93 -7.00
C GLY A 80 4.58 -18.53 -6.00
N THR A 81 4.93 -17.88 -4.88
CA THR A 81 3.95 -17.38 -3.91
C THR A 81 3.07 -16.29 -4.53
N LEU A 82 1.77 -16.29 -4.21
CA LEU A 82 0.87 -15.20 -4.55
C LEU A 82 0.91 -14.13 -3.46
N ALA A 83 1.39 -12.94 -3.82
CA ALA A 83 1.32 -11.74 -2.98
C ALA A 83 0.03 -10.97 -3.28
N THR A 84 -0.61 -10.47 -2.23
CA THR A 84 -1.83 -9.65 -2.31
C THR A 84 -1.58 -8.27 -1.74
N LEU A 85 -1.94 -7.24 -2.49
CA LEU A 85 -1.77 -5.84 -2.11
C LEU A 85 -3.10 -5.10 -2.14
N SER A 86 -3.26 -4.16 -1.20
CA SER A 86 -4.35 -3.18 -1.18
C SER A 86 -3.80 -1.78 -1.32
N ALA A 87 -4.39 -0.97 -2.22
CA ALA A 87 -4.16 0.46 -2.27
C ALA A 87 -5.15 1.16 -1.32
N ASN A 88 -4.62 2.03 -0.46
CA ASN A 88 -5.41 2.87 0.43
C ASN A 88 -5.18 4.32 0.07
N GLU A 89 -6.22 5.01 -0.39
CA GLU A 89 -6.15 6.43 -0.71
C GLU A 89 -6.05 7.30 0.54
N ASN A 90 -5.29 8.39 0.41
CA ASN A 90 -5.34 9.47 1.38
C ASN A 90 -6.51 10.40 1.06
N THR A 91 -6.94 11.14 2.07
CA THR A 91 -7.92 12.23 1.97
C THR A 91 -7.63 13.15 0.77
N GLY A 92 -8.63 13.35 -0.08
CA GLY A 92 -8.51 14.18 -1.29
C GLY A 92 -8.01 13.47 -2.55
N TYR A 93 -7.74 12.17 -2.45
CA TYR A 93 -7.36 11.32 -3.57
C TYR A 93 -8.31 10.14 -3.72
N SER A 94 -8.35 9.61 -4.93
CA SER A 94 -9.04 8.36 -5.26
C SER A 94 -8.08 7.46 -6.02
N PHE A 95 -8.16 6.15 -5.75
CA PHE A 95 -7.43 5.16 -6.53
C PHE A 95 -7.81 5.24 -8.02
N SER A 96 -6.79 5.25 -8.88
CA SER A 96 -6.94 5.29 -10.34
C SER A 96 -6.72 3.88 -10.91
N ASP A 97 -5.51 3.36 -10.76
CA ASP A 97 -5.07 2.12 -11.38
C ASP A 97 -3.78 1.58 -10.75
N TRP A 98 -3.44 0.34 -11.09
CA TRP A 98 -2.17 -0.27 -10.74
C TRP A 98 -1.24 -0.29 -11.95
N ALA A 99 0.03 0.06 -11.76
CA ALA A 99 1.10 -0.23 -12.70
C ALA A 99 2.00 -1.36 -12.16
N GLY A 100 2.28 -2.37 -13.00
CA GLY A 100 3.10 -3.53 -12.62
C GLY A 100 2.34 -4.64 -11.89
N CYS A 101 1.01 -4.58 -11.85
CA CYS A 101 0.17 -5.62 -11.25
C CYS A 101 -0.17 -6.73 -12.25
N ASP A 102 -0.05 -8.01 -11.84
CA ASP A 102 -0.42 -9.16 -12.68
C ASP A 102 -1.95 -9.30 -12.83
N SER A 103 -2.70 -9.09 -11.75
CA SER A 103 -4.16 -9.26 -11.72
C SER A 103 -4.83 -8.19 -10.84
N PRO A 104 -5.14 -7.00 -11.40
CA PRO A 104 -5.82 -5.95 -10.67
C PRO A 104 -7.33 -6.20 -10.56
N ALA A 105 -7.89 -5.96 -9.38
CA ALA A 105 -9.32 -5.98 -9.09
C ALA A 105 -9.68 -4.79 -8.19
N ASN A 106 -10.11 -3.68 -8.81
CA ASN A 106 -10.25 -2.38 -8.16
C ASN A 106 -8.93 -1.97 -7.46
N ASN A 107 -9.00 -1.59 -6.19
CA ASN A 107 -7.85 -1.23 -5.37
C ASN A 107 -7.05 -2.44 -4.83
N ILE A 108 -7.39 -3.67 -5.24
CA ILE A 108 -6.64 -4.88 -4.90
C ILE A 108 -5.77 -5.31 -6.09
N CYS A 109 -4.54 -5.71 -5.81
CA CYS A 109 -3.63 -6.31 -6.77
C CYS A 109 -3.16 -7.67 -6.27
N THR A 110 -3.22 -8.70 -7.11
CA THR A 110 -2.60 -10.01 -6.85
C THR A 110 -1.45 -10.22 -7.84
N MET A 111 -0.32 -10.71 -7.34
CA MET A 111 0.88 -10.98 -8.14
C MET A 111 1.52 -12.30 -7.78
N THR A 112 2.06 -13.00 -8.77
CA THR A 112 2.89 -14.20 -8.56
C THR A 112 4.33 -13.75 -8.38
N MET A 113 5.00 -14.17 -7.31
CA MET A 113 6.40 -13.81 -7.05
C MET A 113 7.34 -14.83 -7.69
N ASP A 114 7.66 -14.62 -8.96
CA ASP A 114 8.58 -15.43 -9.79
C ASP A 114 9.86 -14.68 -10.22
N ALA A 115 9.98 -13.43 -9.76
CA ALA A 115 11.12 -12.55 -9.91
C ALA A 115 10.99 -11.41 -8.89
N ASP A 116 12.05 -10.62 -8.70
CA ASP A 116 11.93 -9.33 -8.02
C ASP A 116 10.96 -8.44 -8.81
N LYS A 117 9.93 -7.94 -8.14
CA LYS A 117 8.85 -7.18 -8.77
C LYS A 117 8.67 -5.81 -8.13
N SER A 118 8.20 -4.88 -8.94
CA SER A 118 7.77 -3.56 -8.48
C SER A 118 6.35 -3.28 -8.93
N VAL A 119 5.57 -2.66 -8.03
CA VAL A 119 4.18 -2.31 -8.28
C VAL A 119 3.88 -0.92 -7.75
N THR A 120 3.14 -0.13 -8.52
CA THR A 120 2.76 1.24 -8.16
C THR A 120 1.25 1.38 -8.12
N ALA A 121 0.71 1.87 -7.01
CA ALA A 121 -0.67 2.37 -6.96
C ALA A 121 -0.69 3.81 -7.47
N ASN A 122 -1.43 4.04 -8.55
CA ASN A 122 -1.68 5.37 -9.08
C ASN A 122 -2.98 5.92 -8.48
N PHE A 123 -2.95 7.18 -8.10
CA PHE A 123 -4.11 7.91 -7.56
C PHE A 123 -4.28 9.24 -8.30
N GLN A 124 -5.48 9.78 -8.22
CA GLN A 124 -5.81 11.09 -8.77
C GLN A 124 -6.48 11.96 -7.70
N THR A 125 -6.21 13.27 -7.77
CA THR A 125 -6.92 14.25 -6.92
C THR A 125 -8.40 14.20 -7.20
N CYS A 126 -9.21 14.29 -6.15
CA CYS A 126 -10.65 14.25 -6.31
C CYS A 126 -11.14 15.55 -6.96
N PRO A 127 -11.80 15.46 -8.14
CA PRO A 127 -12.34 16.63 -8.79
C PRO A 127 -13.57 17.11 -8.02
N GLN A 128 -13.89 18.40 -8.17
CA GLN A 128 -15.17 18.98 -7.74
C GLN A 128 -15.49 18.74 -6.25
N PRO A 129 -14.74 19.40 -5.35
CA PRO A 129 -14.76 19.12 -3.92
C PRO A 129 -16.04 19.61 -3.21
N VAL A 130 -16.93 20.31 -3.92
CA VAL A 130 -18.22 20.77 -3.41
C VAL A 130 -19.35 20.40 -4.38
N ARG A 131 -20.52 20.01 -3.86
CA ARG A 131 -21.75 19.88 -4.66
C ARG A 131 -22.98 20.39 -3.93
N ILE A 132 -23.97 20.90 -4.66
CA ILE A 132 -25.34 21.01 -4.16
C ILE A 132 -26.01 19.65 -4.39
N ALA A 133 -26.50 19.04 -3.31
CA ALA A 133 -27.16 17.75 -3.35
C ALA A 133 -28.56 17.84 -3.97
N GLY A 134 -29.01 16.74 -4.58
CA GLY A 134 -30.31 16.64 -5.23
C GLY A 134 -30.38 15.41 -6.13
N ALA A 135 -31.51 15.22 -6.82
CA ALA A 135 -31.66 14.13 -7.79
C ALA A 135 -30.64 14.24 -8.95
N THR A 136 -30.29 15.47 -9.32
CA THR A 136 -29.22 15.81 -10.25
C THR A 136 -28.25 16.76 -9.55
N PRO A 137 -27.19 16.25 -8.89
CA PRO A 137 -26.24 17.10 -8.17
C PRO A 137 -25.52 18.07 -9.10
N VAL A 138 -25.22 19.27 -8.59
CA VAL A 138 -24.45 20.30 -9.31
C VAL A 138 -23.15 20.55 -8.56
N TYR A 139 -22.04 20.54 -9.29
CA TYR A 139 -20.69 20.50 -8.74
C TYR A 139 -19.95 21.82 -8.89
N TYR A 140 -19.14 22.16 -7.89
CA TYR A 140 -18.42 23.42 -7.78
C TYR A 140 -16.97 23.18 -7.33
N SER A 141 -16.10 24.14 -7.65
CA SER A 141 -14.69 24.13 -7.24
C SER A 141 -14.45 24.77 -5.87
N SER A 142 -15.42 25.53 -5.34
CA SER A 142 -15.28 26.26 -4.07
C SER A 142 -16.60 26.28 -3.30
N LEU A 143 -16.49 26.46 -1.98
CA LEU A 143 -17.64 26.58 -1.08
C LEU A 143 -18.45 27.84 -1.37
N GLN A 144 -17.79 28.98 -1.62
CA GLN A 144 -18.49 30.23 -1.93
C GLN A 144 -19.35 30.11 -3.20
N ALA A 145 -18.82 29.49 -4.27
CA ALA A 145 -19.56 29.36 -5.53
C ALA A 145 -20.81 28.48 -5.39
N ALA A 146 -20.70 27.39 -4.61
CA ALA A 146 -21.85 26.55 -4.31
C ALA A 146 -22.86 27.28 -3.43
N TYR A 147 -22.39 28.05 -2.43
CA TYR A 147 -23.27 28.87 -1.61
C TYR A 147 -24.02 29.89 -2.45
N ASP A 148 -23.35 30.67 -3.30
CA ASP A 148 -23.98 31.70 -4.13
C ASP A 148 -25.08 31.11 -5.02
N ALA A 149 -24.83 29.93 -5.60
CA ALA A 149 -25.78 29.25 -6.49
C ALA A 149 -26.91 28.50 -5.76
N ALA A 150 -26.75 28.16 -4.48
CA ALA A 150 -27.76 27.46 -3.71
C ALA A 150 -29.01 28.31 -3.50
N VAL A 151 -30.17 27.64 -3.46
CA VAL A 151 -31.45 28.26 -3.08
C VAL A 151 -31.86 27.81 -1.67
N ASP A 152 -32.89 28.45 -1.12
CA ASP A 152 -33.41 28.15 0.23
C ASP A 152 -33.72 26.66 0.42
N GLY A 153 -33.27 26.10 1.54
CA GLY A 153 -33.39 24.69 1.91
C GLY A 153 -32.42 23.73 1.22
N ASN A 154 -31.49 24.20 0.37
CA ASN A 154 -30.51 23.32 -0.26
C ASN A 154 -29.50 22.74 0.75
N THR A 155 -29.02 21.54 0.45
CA THR A 155 -27.87 20.94 1.12
C THR A 155 -26.65 21.01 0.21
N ILE A 156 -25.61 21.69 0.66
CA ILE A 156 -24.29 21.70 0.05
C ILE A 156 -23.46 20.63 0.76
N GLN A 157 -22.92 19.68 -0.01
CA GLN A 157 -22.02 18.65 0.49
C GLN A 157 -20.58 18.97 0.08
N THR A 158 -19.63 18.69 0.97
CA THR A 158 -18.20 18.83 0.69
C THR A 158 -17.43 17.56 0.97
N GLN A 159 -16.40 17.31 0.18
CA GLN A 159 -15.46 16.22 0.42
C GLN A 159 -14.69 16.46 1.73
N ALA A 160 -14.22 15.39 2.37
CA ALA A 160 -13.26 15.46 3.48
C ALA A 160 -11.96 16.05 2.92
N LEU A 161 -11.79 17.37 3.03
CA LEU A 161 -10.69 18.15 2.45
C LEU A 161 -10.50 19.43 3.26
N SER A 162 -9.34 20.06 3.10
CA SER A 162 -9.09 21.41 3.61
C SER A 162 -9.30 22.44 2.51
N PHE A 163 -10.25 23.34 2.71
CA PHE A 163 -10.49 24.50 1.87
C PHE A 163 -9.73 25.71 2.42
N THR A 164 -8.94 26.37 1.59
CA THR A 164 -8.29 27.65 1.93
C THR A 164 -9.03 28.78 1.23
N GLU A 165 -10.22 29.11 1.73
CA GLU A 165 -11.08 30.19 1.23
C GLU A 165 -11.88 30.81 2.38
N ASP A 166 -12.42 32.01 2.18
CA ASP A 166 -13.45 32.58 3.05
C ASP A 166 -14.84 32.17 2.54
N LEU A 167 -15.78 31.97 3.46
CA LEU A 167 -17.19 31.72 3.16
C LEU A 167 -18.07 32.83 3.73
N ASN A 168 -18.69 33.60 2.85
CA ASN A 168 -19.55 34.72 3.18
C ASN A 168 -21.02 34.34 3.00
N ILE A 169 -21.74 34.22 4.10
CA ILE A 169 -23.18 33.95 4.18
C ILE A 169 -23.89 35.31 4.23
N ASN A 170 -24.17 35.86 3.06
CA ASN A 170 -24.59 37.25 2.86
C ASN A 170 -25.88 37.40 2.03
N ILE A 171 -26.68 36.33 1.94
CA ILE A 171 -27.94 36.28 1.20
C ILE A 171 -28.97 35.72 2.17
N ASP A 172 -30.13 36.36 2.32
CA ASP A 172 -31.26 35.86 3.11
C ASP A 172 -31.83 34.53 2.54
N LYS A 173 -31.16 33.42 2.89
CA LYS A 173 -31.54 32.04 2.59
C LYS A 173 -31.01 31.09 3.66
N SER A 174 -31.65 29.95 3.79
CA SER A 174 -31.25 28.86 4.67
C SER A 174 -30.59 27.75 3.87
N VAL A 175 -29.37 27.36 4.24
CA VAL A 175 -28.61 26.28 3.59
C VAL A 175 -28.02 25.35 4.64
N THR A 176 -27.97 24.05 4.35
CA THR A 176 -27.24 23.06 5.15
C THR A 176 -25.89 22.76 4.50
N LEU A 177 -24.79 22.85 5.25
CA LEU A 177 -23.47 22.36 4.87
C LEU A 177 -23.18 21.02 5.53
N GLU A 178 -22.94 19.99 4.72
CA GLU A 178 -22.57 18.65 5.20
C GLU A 178 -21.18 18.28 4.66
N GLY A 179 -20.19 18.25 5.54
CA GLY A 179 -18.81 17.95 5.18
C GLY A 179 -18.44 16.48 5.27
N GLY A 180 -17.19 16.21 4.91
CA GLY A 180 -16.54 14.95 5.24
C GLY A 180 -16.75 13.81 4.25
N TYR A 181 -17.28 14.06 3.06
CA TYR A 181 -17.58 12.99 2.11
C TYR A 181 -16.35 12.41 1.40
N ASP A 182 -16.41 11.14 1.00
CA ASP A 182 -15.51 10.57 0.00
C ASP A 182 -15.70 11.25 -1.38
N CYS A 183 -14.81 10.95 -2.32
CA CYS A 183 -14.79 11.61 -3.62
C CYS A 183 -16.07 11.38 -4.45
N ASN A 184 -16.79 10.30 -4.17
CA ASN A 184 -18.05 9.94 -4.80
C ASN A 184 -19.28 10.45 -4.05
N TYR A 185 -19.10 11.08 -2.88
CA TYR A 185 -20.17 11.54 -2.00
C TYR A 185 -21.19 10.45 -1.63
N THR A 186 -20.67 9.26 -1.34
CA THR A 186 -21.42 8.08 -0.90
C THR A 186 -21.29 7.84 0.59
N THR A 187 -20.15 8.19 1.19
CA THR A 187 -19.85 7.93 2.59
C THR A 187 -19.16 9.13 3.24
N VAL A 188 -19.43 9.34 4.53
CA VAL A 188 -18.70 10.34 5.33
C VAL A 188 -17.48 9.66 5.93
N THR A 189 -16.28 10.09 5.53
CA THR A 189 -14.98 9.51 5.90
C THR A 189 -14.21 10.39 6.89
N GLY A 190 -14.67 11.61 7.18
CA GLY A 190 -14.03 12.52 8.12
C GLY A 190 -14.76 13.85 8.26
N ASN A 191 -14.01 14.92 8.48
CA ASN A 191 -14.51 16.29 8.49
C ASN A 191 -14.00 17.07 7.28
N THR A 192 -14.75 18.06 6.83
CA THR A 192 -14.23 19.14 5.98
C THR A 192 -13.62 20.22 6.88
N ILE A 193 -12.46 20.74 6.50
CA ILE A 193 -11.78 21.83 7.21
C ILE A 193 -11.88 23.10 6.37
N LEU A 194 -12.30 24.20 6.97
CA LEU A 194 -12.24 25.54 6.38
C LEU A 194 -11.10 26.33 7.06
N ASN A 195 -10.03 26.59 6.31
CA ASN A 195 -8.87 27.39 6.71
C ASN A 195 -9.03 28.83 6.20
N GLY A 196 -10.10 29.47 6.66
CA GLY A 196 -10.49 30.83 6.34
C GLY A 196 -11.67 31.25 7.18
N ASN A 197 -12.20 32.45 6.95
CA ASN A 197 -13.28 32.99 7.76
C ASN A 197 -14.63 32.52 7.23
N MET A 198 -15.48 32.02 8.13
CA MET A 198 -16.91 31.89 7.87
C MET A 198 -17.62 33.11 8.47
N THR A 199 -18.14 34.00 7.62
CA THR A 199 -18.84 35.22 8.05
C THR A 199 -20.32 35.11 7.74
N VAL A 200 -21.18 35.31 8.74
CA VAL A 200 -22.64 35.35 8.55
C VAL A 200 -23.12 36.79 8.74
N SER A 201 -23.59 37.40 7.65
CA SER A 201 -24.18 38.73 7.64
C SER A 201 -25.66 38.75 7.25
N ASP A 202 -26.13 37.73 6.50
CA ASP A 202 -27.54 37.56 6.14
C ASP A 202 -27.83 36.09 5.80
N GLY A 203 -28.99 35.57 6.19
CA GLY A 203 -29.37 34.15 6.04
C GLY A 203 -29.00 33.23 7.21
N ILE A 204 -29.18 31.92 7.02
CA ILE A 204 -28.97 30.87 8.03
C ILE A 204 -28.11 29.75 7.42
N ILE A 205 -27.11 29.30 8.18
CA ILE A 205 -26.34 28.12 7.84
C ILE A 205 -26.42 27.07 8.95
N THR A 206 -26.74 25.84 8.58
CA THR A 206 -26.64 24.67 9.47
C THR A 206 -25.44 23.85 9.04
N THR A 207 -24.58 23.42 9.96
CA THR A 207 -23.34 22.71 9.62
C THR A 207 -23.28 21.31 10.24
N GLY A 208 -22.77 20.35 9.47
CA GLY A 208 -22.45 18.99 9.88
C GLY A 208 -21.07 18.58 9.36
N ASN A 209 -20.27 17.89 10.17
CA ASN A 209 -18.91 17.41 9.84
C ASN A 209 -17.95 18.50 9.30
N PHE A 210 -18.04 19.71 9.86
CA PHE A 210 -17.17 20.83 9.55
C PHE A 210 -16.29 21.20 10.75
N VAL A 211 -15.03 21.53 10.46
CA VAL A 211 -14.07 22.09 11.42
C VAL A 211 -13.59 23.43 10.88
N LEU A 212 -13.67 24.48 11.70
CA LEU A 212 -13.02 25.76 11.40
C LEU A 212 -11.56 25.66 11.88
N GLY A 213 -10.63 25.75 10.95
CA GLY A 213 -9.19 25.61 11.18
C GLY A 213 -8.45 26.91 10.94
N ASN A 214 -7.25 27.02 11.53
CA ASN A 214 -6.30 28.11 11.29
C ASN A 214 -5.10 27.60 10.48
#